data_AF-A0A2E8JZ83-F1
#
_entry.id   AF-A0A2E8JZ83-F1
#
_cell.length_a   1.000
_cell.length_b   1.000
_cell.length_c   1.000
_cell.angle_alpha   90.00
_cell.angle_beta   90.00
_cell.angle_gamma   90.00
#
_symmetry.space_group_name_H-M   'P 1'
#
loop_
_entity.id
_entity.type
_entity.pdbx_description
1 polymer ?
#
loop_
_entity_poly.entity_id
_entity_poly.type
_entity_poly.pdbx_seq_one_letter_code
_entity_poly.pdbx_strand_id
1 'polypeptide(L)' 'MAIRIKARGGESAEQMLRRFKKLCEKEGLTKDVKKRQYYEKPSERSRREARKREARVARQSMLIR' A
#
# COMPACT_ATOMS: atom_id res chain seq x y z
N MET A 1 3.54 -0.47 -11.34
CA MET A 1 2.34 0.36 -11.58
C MET A 1 2.78 1.81 -11.55
N ALA A 2 2.49 2.59 -12.60
CA ALA A 2 2.79 4.02 -12.61
C ALA A 2 1.60 4.79 -12.05
N ILE A 3 1.80 5.55 -10.96
CA ILE A 3 0.78 6.43 -10.40
C ILE A 3 0.70 7.66 -11.29
N ARG A 4 -0.43 7.81 -12.01
CA ARG A 4 -0.69 8.96 -12.87
C ARG A 4 -1.79 9.81 -12.27
N ILE A 5 -1.54 11.12 -12.19
CA ILE A 5 -2.55 12.10 -11.78
C ILE A 5 -2.68 13.17 -12.87
N LYS A 6 -3.92 13.56 -13.17
CA LYS A 6 -4.23 14.67 -14.08
C LYS A 6 -4.88 15.79 -13.26
N ALA A 7 -4.51 17.03 -13.55
CA ALA A 7 -5.17 18.20 -12.99
C ALA A 7 -6.64 18.21 -13.48
N ARG A 8 -7.57 18.53 -12.58
CA ARG A 8 -8.96 18.82 -12.95
C ARG A 8 -9.15 20.34 -12.96
N GLY A 9 -10.07 20.84 -13.78
CA GLY A 9 -10.41 22.26 -13.80
C GLY A 9 -10.93 22.71 -12.43
N GLY A 10 -10.41 23.83 -11.93
CA GLY A 10 -10.80 24.42 -10.64
C GLY A 10 -10.11 23.83 -9.40
N GLU A 11 -9.15 22.90 -9.54
CA GLU A 11 -8.38 22.40 -8.40
C GLU A 11 -7.16 23.27 -8.09
N SER A 12 -6.92 23.50 -6.80
CA SER A 12 -5.66 24.09 -6.34
C SER A 12 -4.52 23.08 -6.37
N ALA A 13 -3.28 23.56 -6.44
CA ALA A 13 -2.09 22.71 -6.39
C ALA A 13 -2.07 21.80 -5.14
N GLU A 14 -2.54 22.31 -4.00
CA GLU A 14 -2.58 21.56 -2.74
C GLU A 14 -3.59 20.41 -2.79
N GLN A 15 -4.75 20.62 -3.40
CA GLN A 15 -5.75 19.55 -3.60
C GLN A 15 -5.21 18.45 -4.51
N MET A 16 -4.43 18.80 -5.53
CA MET A 16 -3.75 17.82 -6.38
C MET A 16 -2.76 16.97 -5.57
N LEU A 17 -1.94 17.59 -4.74
CA LEU A 17 -0.97 16.90 -3.88
C LEU A 17 -1.63 15.95 -2.88
N ARG A 18 -2.75 16.36 -2.27
CA ARG A 18 -3.51 15.51 -1.34
C ARG A 18 -4.04 14.25 -2.02
N ARG A 19 -4.55 14.36 -3.25
CA ARG A 19 -5.00 13.20 -4.04
C ARG A 19 -3.84 12.31 -4.44
N PHE A 20 -2.71 12.90 -4.84
CA PHE A 20 -1.50 12.14 -5.15
C PHE A 20 -1.04 11.32 -3.95
N LYS A 21 -0.97 11.93 -2.76
CA LYS A 21 -0.64 11.22 -1.52
C LYS A 21 -1.61 10.07 -1.24
N LYS A 22 -2.92 10.29 -1.35
CA LYS A 22 -3.93 9.22 -1.22
C LYS A 22 -3.74 8.08 -2.22
N LEU A 23 -3.40 8.39 -3.48
CA LEU A 23 -3.12 7.37 -4.49
C LEU A 23 -1.87 6.55 -4.15
N CYS A 24 -0.78 7.20 -3.71
CA CYS A 24 0.43 6.54 -3.22
C CYS A 24 0.17 5.61 -2.03
N GLU A 25 -0.69 6.04 -1.10
CA GLU A 25 -1.09 5.24 0.06
C GLU A 25 -1.96 4.05 -0.36
N LYS A 26 -2.91 4.25 -1.28
CA LYS A 26 -3.80 3.19 -1.80
C LYS A 26 -3.03 2.12 -2.56
N GLU A 27 -2.11 2.53 -3.44
CA GLU A 27 -1.24 1.62 -4.18
C GLU A 27 -0.20 0.94 -3.28
N GLY A 28 -0.06 1.38 -2.02
CA GLY A 28 0.90 0.80 -1.09
C GLY A 28 2.35 1.09 -1.45
N LEU A 29 2.62 2.08 -2.30
CA LEU A 29 3.96 2.41 -2.82
C LEU A 29 4.98 2.57 -1.69
N THR A 30 4.62 3.29 -0.63
CA THR A 30 5.50 3.51 0.53
C THR A 30 5.83 2.20 1.26
N LYS A 31 4.90 1.24 1.31
CA LYS A 31 5.13 -0.08 1.92
C LYS A 31 6.04 -0.93 1.05
N ASP A 32 5.88 -0.86 -0.26
CA ASP A 32 6.70 -1.59 -1.22
C ASP A 32 8.14 -1.06 -1.26
N VAL A 33 8.32 0.25 -1.22
CA VAL A 33 9.64 0.88 -1.07
C VAL A 33 10.30 0.36 0.20
N LYS A 34 9.62 0.41 1.36
CA LYS A 34 10.15 -0.12 2.62
C LYS A 34 10.47 -1.62 2.57
N LYS A 35 9.66 -2.45 1.91
CA LYS A 35 9.90 -3.89 1.74
C LYS A 35 11.13 -4.17 0.87
N ARG A 36 11.44 -3.28 -0.07
CA ARG A 36 12.55 -3.44 -1.04
C ARG A 36 13.82 -2.66 -0.68
N GLN A 37 13.81 -1.91 0.42
CA GLN A 37 14.97 -1.13 0.87
C GLN A 37 16.20 -1.99 1.17
N TYR A 38 16.01 -3.25 1.55
CA TYR A 38 17.06 -4.19 1.86
C TYR A 38 16.79 -5.53 1.18
N TYR A 39 17.86 -6.29 0.94
CA TYR A 39 17.71 -7.67 0.49
C TYR A 39 17.04 -8.49 1.58
N GLU A 40 16.07 -9.27 1.16
CA GLU A 40 15.31 -10.15 2.03
C GLU A 40 15.32 -11.56 1.43
N LYS A 41 15.85 -12.50 2.22
CA LYS A 41 16.00 -13.90 1.80
C LYS A 41 14.63 -14.47 1.40
N PRO A 42 14.55 -15.34 0.37
CA PRO A 42 13.28 -15.94 -0.07
C PRO A 42 12.49 -16.65 1.04
N SER A 43 13.17 -17.26 2.01
CA SER A 43 12.54 -17.90 3.18
C SER A 43 11.82 -16.87 4.06
N GLU A 44 12.48 -15.74 4.35
CA GLU A 44 11.91 -14.62 5.10
C GLU A 44 10.75 -13.98 4.34
N ARG A 45 10.88 -13.92 3.00
CA ARG A 45 9.81 -13.51 2.09
C ARG A 45 8.52 -14.28 2.32
N SER A 46 8.64 -15.60 2.24
CA SER A 46 7.54 -16.54 2.37
C SER A 46 6.94 -16.50 3.78
N ARG A 47 7.78 -16.46 4.81
CA ARG A 47 7.36 -16.43 6.22
C ARG A 47 6.54 -15.19 6.58
N ARG A 48 6.91 -14.01 6.07
CA ARG A 48 6.13 -12.77 6.30
C ARG A 48 4.84 -12.76 5.48
N GLU A 49 4.82 -13.37 4.30
CA GLU A 49 3.59 -13.46 3.49
C GLU A 49 2.56 -14.40 4.12
N ALA A 50 2.99 -15.53 4.69
CA ALA A 50 2.14 -16.42 5.49
C ALA A 50 1.52 -15.69 6.69
N ARG A 51 2.34 -15.02 7.52
CA ARG A 51 1.85 -14.22 8.67
C ARG A 51 0.86 -13.13 8.27
N LYS A 52 1.11 -12.44 7.14
CA LYS A 52 0.17 -11.44 6.62
C LYS A 52 -1.17 -12.04 6.22
N ARG A 53 -1.17 -13.24 5.64
CA ARG A 53 -2.39 -13.97 5.26
C ARG A 53 -3.18 -14.38 6.51
N GLU A 54 -2.53 -14.97 7.48
CA GLU A 54 -3.14 -15.36 8.76
C GLU A 54 -3.78 -14.17 9.47
N ALA A 55 -3.06 -13.06 9.60
CA ALA A 55 -3.59 -11.83 10.21
C ALA A 55 -4.80 -11.28 9.44
N ARG A 56 -4.81 -11.37 8.11
CA ARG A 56 -5.95 -10.95 7.28
C ARG A 56 -7.18 -11.83 7.52
N VAL A 57 -6.98 -13.16 7.58
CA VAL A 57 -8.06 -14.12 7.83
C VAL A 57 -8.63 -13.92 9.24
N ALA A 58 -7.77 -13.80 10.26
CA ALA A 58 -8.19 -13.56 11.64
C ALA A 58 -9.00 -12.27 11.80
N ARG A 59 -8.59 -11.20 11.12
CA ARG A 59 -9.35 -9.93 11.09
C ARG A 59 -10.71 -10.10 10.41
N GLN A 60 -10.77 -10.85 9.33
CA GLN A 60 -12.02 -11.10 8.61
C GLN A 60 -12.99 -11.95 9.43
N SER A 61 -12.49 -12.98 10.12
CA SER A 61 -13.32 -13.80 11.01
C SER A 61 -13.85 -13.00 12.22
N MET A 62 -13.08 -12.06 12.75
CA MET A 62 -13.55 -11.16 13.82
C MET A 62 -14.64 -10.19 13.36
N LEU A 63 -14.68 -9.81 12.08
CA LEU A 63 -15.67 -8.88 11.52
C LEU A 63 -17.01 -9.54 11.18
N ILE A 64 -17.03 -10.86 11.08
CA ILE A 64 -18.23 -11.67 10.74
C ILE A 64 -18.95 -12.15 12.01
N ARG A 65 -18.31 -12.04 13.18
CA ARG A 65 -18.86 -12.39 14.49
C ARG A 65 -19.45 -11.16 15.17
#